data_AF-A0A7S1NCI5-F1
#
_entry.id   AF-A0A7S1NCI5-F1
#
_cell.length_a   1.000
_cell.length_b   1.000
_cell.length_c   1.000
_cell.angle_alpha   90.00
_cell.angle_beta   90.00
_cell.angle_gamma   90.00
#
_symmetry.space_group_name_H-M   'P 1'
#
loop_
_entity.id
_entity.type
_entity.pdbx_description
1 polymer ?
#
loop_
_entity_poly.entity_id
_entity_poly.type
_entity_poly.pdbx_seq_one_letter_code
_entity_poly.pdbx_strand_id
1 'polypeptide(L)'
;GRPESAAVIKLVASLGVDSFLMHIDLHETTDTDESEFCPAKAARDGVPFEEGIVPDGFYLVGDINNPQHEWHTYIIDEVRKVTHIAPPDDKGLIIGEPITQEGVILYPTKMLGLCSSVTNAKFATTTEVYPDSPKANDDQCNRAQVAAVTGAMDWILKKGGGLEYVWA
;
A
#
# COMPACT_ATOMS: atom_id res chain seq x y z
N GLY A 1 12.25 15.13 10.36
CA GLY A 1 11.03 14.33 10.25
C GLY A 1 9.97 14.89 11.17
N ARG A 2 8.69 14.59 10.92
CA ARG A 2 7.60 14.83 11.88
C ARG A 2 7.85 14.00 13.16
N PRO A 3 7.38 14.42 14.34
CA PRO A 3 7.64 13.68 15.60
C PRO A 3 7.27 12.20 15.55
N GLU A 4 6.15 11.87 14.91
CA GLU A 4 5.61 10.52 14.78
C GLU A 4 6.54 9.63 13.97
N SER A 5 6.92 10.07 12.76
CA SER A 5 7.84 9.31 11.91
C SER A 5 9.23 9.20 12.53
N ALA A 6 9.73 10.26 13.18
CA ALA A 6 11.01 10.20 13.87
C ALA A 6 11.01 9.19 15.03
N ALA A 7 9.91 9.11 15.79
CA ALA A 7 9.79 8.16 16.89
C ALA A 7 9.76 6.70 16.40
N VAL A 8 8.97 6.40 15.36
CA VAL A 8 8.90 5.06 14.77
C VAL A 8 10.23 4.65 14.13
N ILE A 9 10.86 5.52 13.35
CA ILE A 9 12.17 5.25 12.74
C ILE A 9 13.22 4.92 13.83
N LYS A 10 13.24 5.68 14.92
CA LYS A 10 14.14 5.44 16.05
C LYS A 10 13.86 4.08 16.71
N LEU A 11 12.58 3.74 16.91
CA LEU A 11 12.19 2.45 17.49
C LEU A 11 12.63 1.30 16.58
N VAL A 12 12.29 1.34 15.29
CA VAL A 12 12.65 0.31 14.31
C VAL A 12 14.17 0.12 14.26
N ALA A 13 14.95 1.20 14.22
CA ALA A 13 16.41 1.14 14.24
C ALA A 13 16.96 0.53 15.54
N SER A 14 16.27 0.67 16.67
CA SER A 14 16.70 0.14 17.97
C SER A 14 16.48 -1.37 18.14
N LEU A 15 15.73 -2.02 17.25
CA LEU A 15 15.42 -3.45 17.34
C LEU A 15 16.63 -4.36 17.07
N GLY A 16 17.73 -3.83 16.52
CA GLY A 16 18.93 -4.62 16.23
C GLY A 16 18.72 -5.71 15.16
N VAL A 17 17.73 -5.52 14.29
CA VAL A 17 17.43 -6.43 13.18
C VAL A 17 18.32 -6.08 11.99
N ASP A 18 19.13 -7.03 11.53
CA ASP A 18 20.05 -6.83 10.40
C ASP A 18 19.30 -6.59 9.08
N SER A 19 18.17 -7.28 8.88
CA SER A 19 17.32 -7.13 7.69
C SER A 19 15.89 -7.56 7.98
N PHE A 20 14.94 -6.72 7.58
CA PHE A 20 13.52 -7.07 7.57
C PHE A 20 13.18 -7.79 6.27
N LEU A 21 12.48 -8.91 6.35
CA LEU A 21 12.04 -9.63 5.16
C LEU A 21 10.85 -8.95 4.48
N MET A 22 9.89 -8.48 5.27
CA MET A 22 8.63 -7.89 4.79
C MET A 22 8.25 -6.64 5.59
N HIS A 23 7.67 -5.64 4.92
CA HIS A 23 7.07 -4.44 5.52
C HIS A 23 5.78 -4.10 4.76
N ILE A 24 4.64 -4.18 5.44
CA ILE A 24 3.36 -3.72 4.89
C ILE A 24 2.89 -2.53 5.72
N ASP A 25 2.63 -1.44 5.02
CA ASP A 25 2.15 -0.18 5.58
C ASP A 25 0.66 -0.04 5.24
N LEU A 26 -0.21 0.05 6.25
CA LEU A 26 -1.65 -0.05 6.06
C LEU A 26 -2.28 1.32 5.95
N HIS A 27 -2.72 1.69 4.74
CA HIS A 27 -3.38 2.94 4.43
C HIS A 27 -4.78 2.76 3.85
N GLU A 28 -5.48 3.87 3.74
CA GLU A 28 -6.74 4.04 3.05
C GLU A 28 -6.71 5.34 2.25
N THR A 29 -7.37 5.32 1.09
CA THR A 29 -7.64 6.50 0.27
C THR A 29 -9.12 6.80 0.40
N THR A 30 -9.49 8.05 0.68
CA THR A 30 -10.84 8.45 1.07
C THR A 30 -11.36 9.58 0.18
N ASP A 31 -12.66 9.84 0.21
CA ASP A 31 -13.25 11.04 -0.41
C ASP A 31 -12.64 12.32 0.17
N THR A 32 -12.20 12.28 1.44
CA THR A 32 -11.56 13.42 2.10
C THR A 32 -10.15 13.73 1.62
N ASP A 33 -9.47 12.80 0.94
CA ASP A 33 -8.22 13.11 0.26
C ASP A 33 -8.43 14.17 -0.83
N GLU A 34 -9.46 14.02 -1.65
CA GLU A 34 -9.79 15.02 -2.68
C GLU A 34 -10.54 16.24 -2.12
N SER A 35 -11.44 16.06 -1.15
CA SER A 35 -12.26 17.18 -0.67
C SER A 35 -11.57 18.09 0.35
N GLU A 36 -10.56 17.60 1.07
CA GLU A 36 -9.91 18.32 2.18
C GLU A 36 -8.37 18.30 2.08
N PHE A 37 -7.74 17.12 2.01
CA PHE A 37 -6.28 17.02 2.19
C PHE A 37 -5.46 17.47 0.98
N CYS A 38 -5.86 17.11 -0.24
CA CYS A 38 -5.22 17.57 -1.48
C CYS A 38 -5.36 19.10 -1.66
N PRO A 39 -6.54 19.72 -1.46
CA PRO A 39 -6.68 21.17 -1.43
C PRO A 39 -5.81 21.84 -0.35
N ALA A 40 -5.80 21.31 0.88
CA ALA A 40 -4.99 21.86 1.96
C ALA A 40 -3.48 21.78 1.65
N LYS A 41 -3.02 20.68 1.03
CA LYS A 41 -1.65 20.51 0.56
C LYS A 41 -1.31 21.53 -0.53
N ALA A 42 -2.18 21.70 -1.54
CA ALA A 42 -1.98 22.66 -2.61
C ALA A 42 -1.87 24.10 -2.07
N ALA A 43 -2.77 24.48 -1.15
CA ALA A 43 -2.74 25.78 -0.49
C ALA A 43 -1.45 25.99 0.33
N ARG A 44 -1.01 24.98 1.09
CA ARG A 44 0.25 25.02 1.85
C ARG A 44 1.46 25.22 0.92
N ASP A 45 1.48 24.53 -0.22
CA ASP A 45 2.60 24.53 -1.16
C ASP A 45 2.55 25.70 -2.15
N GLY A 46 1.48 26.51 -2.12
CA GLY A 46 1.31 27.68 -2.98
C GLY A 46 1.07 27.33 -4.46
N VAL A 47 0.47 26.17 -4.72
CA VAL A 47 0.15 25.68 -6.07
C VAL A 47 -1.36 25.60 -6.27
N PRO A 48 -1.86 25.70 -7.51
CA PRO A 48 -3.27 25.43 -7.80
C PRO A 48 -3.65 24.01 -7.39
N PHE A 49 -4.84 23.85 -6.83
CA PHE A 49 -5.45 22.52 -6.67
C PHE A 49 -6.00 22.07 -8.03
N GLU A 50 -5.66 20.85 -8.41
CA GLU A 50 -6.23 20.15 -9.57
C GLU A 50 -7.01 18.96 -9.02
N GLU A 51 -8.31 18.88 -9.35
CA GLU A 51 -9.20 17.83 -8.87
C GLU A 51 -8.79 16.47 -9.48
N GLY A 52 -8.57 15.50 -8.60
CA GLY A 52 -8.25 14.13 -8.96
C GLY A 52 -9.48 13.22 -9.00
N ILE A 53 -9.23 11.93 -9.18
CA ILE A 53 -10.24 10.88 -9.09
C ILE A 53 -9.83 9.95 -7.95
N VAL A 54 -10.72 9.78 -6.96
CA VAL A 54 -10.56 8.76 -5.94
C VAL A 54 -10.77 7.38 -6.58
N PRO A 55 -9.80 6.45 -6.51
CA PRO A 55 -9.95 5.13 -7.12
C PRO A 55 -11.02 4.29 -6.40
N ASP A 56 -12.04 3.80 -7.14
CA ASP A 56 -13.10 2.97 -6.55
C ASP A 56 -12.63 1.52 -6.32
N GLY A 57 -11.90 1.28 -5.22
CA GLY A 57 -11.54 -0.06 -4.74
C GLY A 57 -10.17 -0.12 -4.06
N PHE A 58 -9.75 -1.33 -3.71
CA PHE A 58 -8.43 -1.58 -3.13
C PHE A 58 -7.31 -1.48 -4.18
N TYR A 59 -6.16 -0.90 -3.82
CA TYR A 59 -4.93 -1.00 -4.62
C TYR A 59 -3.68 -1.03 -3.76
N LEU A 60 -2.54 -1.27 -4.39
CA LEU A 60 -1.21 -1.30 -3.77
C LEU A 60 -0.28 -0.26 -4.37
N VAL A 61 0.58 0.26 -3.51
CA VAL A 61 1.70 1.12 -3.87
C VAL A 61 3.02 0.39 -3.59
N GLY A 62 3.71 0.00 -4.65
CA GLY A 62 5.03 -0.63 -4.58
C GLY A 62 6.20 0.35 -4.83
N ASP A 63 7.43 -0.13 -4.66
CA ASP A 63 8.64 0.62 -5.02
C ASP A 63 9.06 0.32 -6.47
N ILE A 64 9.20 1.36 -7.30
CA ILE A 64 9.69 1.23 -8.67
C ILE A 64 11.09 0.60 -8.75
N ASN A 65 11.91 0.78 -7.71
CA ASN A 65 13.25 0.19 -7.64
C ASN A 65 13.25 -1.25 -7.11
N ASN A 66 12.10 -1.74 -6.62
CA ASN A 66 11.91 -3.10 -6.15
C ASN A 66 10.45 -3.56 -6.41
N PRO A 67 10.06 -3.78 -7.68
CA PRO A 67 8.65 -3.87 -8.07
C PRO A 67 7.86 -5.07 -7.52
N GLN A 68 8.53 -6.19 -7.21
CA GLN A 68 7.93 -7.40 -6.63
C GLN A 68 6.59 -7.84 -7.27
N HIS A 69 6.50 -7.78 -8.61
CA HIS A 69 5.25 -7.96 -9.37
C HIS A 69 4.45 -9.21 -8.98
N GLU A 70 5.09 -10.40 -8.95
CA GLU A 70 4.41 -11.65 -8.59
C GLU A 70 3.89 -11.66 -7.15
N TRP A 71 4.59 -11.01 -6.22
CA TRP A 71 4.16 -10.89 -4.83
C TRP A 71 2.95 -9.96 -4.72
N HIS A 72 2.98 -8.81 -5.41
CA HIS A 72 1.82 -7.91 -5.48
C HIS A 72 0.61 -8.56 -6.16
N THR A 73 0.81 -9.33 -7.25
CA THR A 73 -0.29 -10.06 -7.90
C THR A 73 -0.95 -11.02 -6.92
N TYR A 74 -0.16 -11.75 -6.14
CA TYR A 74 -0.70 -12.67 -5.14
C TYR A 74 -1.49 -11.94 -4.04
N ILE A 75 -1.03 -10.78 -3.59
CA ILE A 75 -1.76 -9.95 -2.62
C ILE A 75 -3.10 -9.49 -3.22
N ILE A 76 -3.11 -8.99 -4.45
CA ILE A 76 -4.34 -8.58 -5.17
C ILE A 76 -5.30 -9.76 -5.31
N ASP A 77 -4.80 -10.95 -5.62
CA ASP A 77 -5.60 -12.18 -5.73
C ASP A 77 -6.24 -12.61 -4.40
N GLU A 78 -5.56 -12.40 -3.28
CA GLU A 78 -6.14 -12.67 -1.96
C GLU A 78 -7.16 -11.60 -1.56
N VAL A 79 -6.87 -10.32 -1.78
CA VAL A 79 -7.75 -9.21 -1.41
C VAL A 79 -9.02 -9.19 -2.25
N ARG A 80 -8.95 -9.55 -3.54
CA ARG A 80 -10.12 -9.56 -4.44
C ARG A 80 -11.21 -10.57 -4.05
N LYS A 81 -10.90 -11.49 -3.12
CA LYS A 81 -11.88 -12.41 -2.52
C LYS A 81 -12.74 -11.73 -1.44
N VAL A 82 -12.35 -10.54 -0.98
CA VAL A 82 -12.96 -9.81 0.14
C VAL A 82 -13.59 -8.49 -0.32
N THR A 83 -12.90 -7.74 -1.17
CA THR A 83 -13.36 -6.45 -1.69
C THR A 83 -12.99 -6.31 -3.17
N HIS A 84 -13.55 -5.32 -3.87
CA HIS A 84 -13.20 -5.03 -5.26
C HIS A 84 -11.86 -4.30 -5.37
N ILE A 85 -11.14 -4.55 -6.47
CA ILE A 85 -9.86 -3.90 -6.78
C ILE A 85 -10.12 -2.63 -7.60
N ALA A 86 -9.39 -1.56 -7.32
CA ALA A 86 -9.56 -0.30 -8.01
C ALA A 86 -9.23 -0.45 -9.50
N PRO A 87 -10.16 -0.07 -10.40
CA PRO A 87 -9.85 0.08 -11.82
C PRO A 87 -9.01 1.35 -12.03
N PRO A 88 -8.17 1.40 -13.08
CA PRO A 88 -7.59 2.67 -13.51
C PRO A 88 -8.66 3.59 -14.11
N ASP A 89 -8.35 4.89 -14.17
CA ASP A 89 -9.13 5.88 -14.90
C ASP A 89 -9.05 5.68 -16.43
N ASP A 90 -9.75 6.54 -17.19
CA ASP A 90 -9.77 6.50 -18.66
C ASP A 90 -8.40 6.66 -19.33
N LYS A 91 -7.37 7.10 -18.58
CA LYS A 91 -5.99 7.25 -19.03
C LYS A 91 -5.09 6.09 -18.59
N GLY A 92 -5.63 5.09 -17.90
CA GLY A 92 -4.86 3.96 -17.38
C GLY A 92 -4.11 4.27 -16.07
N LEU A 93 -4.55 5.29 -15.32
CA LEU A 93 -3.87 5.78 -14.12
C LEU A 93 -4.66 5.44 -12.84
N ILE A 94 -3.95 5.28 -11.73
CA ILE A 94 -4.51 5.33 -10.36
C ILE A 94 -3.78 6.47 -9.66
N ILE A 95 -4.52 7.44 -9.11
CA ILE A 95 -3.99 8.67 -8.48
C ILE A 95 -2.91 9.40 -9.31
N GLY A 96 -3.08 9.40 -10.64
CA GLY A 96 -2.16 10.03 -11.58
C GLY A 96 -0.93 9.20 -11.97
N GLU A 97 -0.76 7.99 -11.42
CA GLU A 97 0.35 7.09 -11.75
C GLU A 97 -0.14 5.94 -12.66
N PRO A 98 0.57 5.61 -13.76
CA PRO A 98 0.22 4.47 -14.60
C PRO A 98 0.28 3.16 -13.82
N ILE A 99 -0.74 2.32 -14.02
CA ILE A 99 -0.72 0.98 -13.45
C ILE A 99 0.37 0.13 -14.09
N THR A 100 1.00 -0.73 -13.29
CA THR A 100 1.96 -1.73 -13.78
C THR A 100 1.34 -3.11 -13.93
N GLN A 101 0.26 -3.36 -13.19
CA GLN A 101 -0.62 -4.53 -13.21
C GLN A 101 -1.95 -4.15 -12.53
N GLU A 102 -2.97 -5.02 -12.60
CA GLU A 102 -4.27 -4.77 -11.96
C GLU A 102 -4.09 -4.36 -10.49
N GLY A 103 -4.58 -3.18 -10.12
CA GLY A 103 -4.54 -2.67 -8.75
C GLY A 103 -3.17 -2.32 -8.20
N VAL A 104 -2.14 -2.09 -9.03
CA VAL A 104 -0.78 -1.77 -8.53
C VAL A 104 -0.13 -0.63 -9.31
N ILE A 105 0.30 0.39 -8.56
CA ILE A 105 1.17 1.47 -9.02
C ILE A 105 2.52 1.41 -8.31
N LEU A 106 3.55 2.02 -8.92
CA LEU A 106 4.90 2.03 -8.37
C LEU A 106 5.40 3.47 -8.20
N TYR A 107 5.85 3.82 -7.00
CA TYR A 107 6.53 5.09 -6.73
C TYR A 107 7.99 4.85 -6.37
N PRO A 108 8.87 5.85 -6.51
CA PRO A 108 10.19 5.84 -5.87
C PRO A 108 10.06 6.07 -4.36
N THR A 109 9.50 5.08 -3.64
CA THR A 109 9.04 5.20 -2.24
C THR A 109 10.12 5.73 -1.31
N LYS A 110 11.37 5.28 -1.48
CA LYS A 110 12.53 5.75 -0.70
C LYS A 110 12.90 7.20 -0.97
N MET A 111 12.84 7.64 -2.24
CA MET A 111 13.12 9.02 -2.62
C MET A 111 12.07 9.97 -2.04
N LEU A 112 10.81 9.53 -2.00
CA LEU A 112 9.67 10.28 -1.45
C LEU A 112 9.56 10.17 0.09
N GLY A 113 10.37 9.30 0.72
CA GLY A 113 10.35 9.11 2.17
C GLY A 113 9.09 8.43 2.70
N LEU A 114 8.46 7.55 1.90
CA LEU A 114 7.26 6.81 2.30
C LEU A 114 7.60 5.73 3.33
N CYS A 115 6.65 5.43 4.23
CA CYS A 115 6.87 4.57 5.40
C CYS A 115 7.30 3.14 5.01
N SER A 116 6.70 2.56 3.97
CA SER A 116 7.08 1.23 3.43
C SER A 116 8.57 1.09 3.08
N SER A 117 9.30 2.19 2.86
CA SER A 117 10.75 2.19 2.58
C SER A 117 11.65 2.20 3.83
N VAL A 118 11.11 2.49 5.03
CA VAL A 118 11.89 2.74 6.27
C VAL A 118 12.83 1.60 6.63
N THR A 119 12.38 0.36 6.45
CA THR A 119 13.12 -0.85 6.84
C THR A 119 14.04 -1.38 5.75
N ASN A 120 13.93 -0.87 4.52
CA ASN A 120 14.52 -1.47 3.31
C ASN A 120 14.19 -2.98 3.18
N ALA A 121 12.98 -3.39 3.57
CA ALA A 121 12.58 -4.79 3.50
C ALA A 121 12.56 -5.30 2.04
N LYS A 122 12.85 -6.59 1.86
CA LYS A 122 12.84 -7.21 0.51
C LYS A 122 11.46 -7.18 -0.13
N PHE A 123 10.41 -7.38 0.67
CA PHE A 123 9.02 -7.27 0.26
C PHE A 123 8.39 -6.09 0.97
N ALA A 124 8.01 -5.05 0.22
CA ALA A 124 7.45 -3.86 0.80
C ALA A 124 6.32 -3.30 -0.07
N THR A 125 5.22 -2.91 0.55
CA THR A 125 4.09 -2.27 -0.11
C THR A 125 3.30 -1.41 0.86
N THR A 126 2.57 -0.43 0.33
CA THR A 126 1.52 0.26 1.07
C THR A 126 0.18 -0.18 0.48
N THR A 127 -0.75 -0.59 1.35
CA THR A 127 -2.11 -0.95 0.94
C THR A 127 -2.99 0.28 0.96
N GLU A 128 -3.94 0.39 0.03
CA GLU A 128 -4.88 1.51 -0.01
C GLU A 128 -6.30 0.94 -0.16
N VAL A 129 -7.05 0.87 0.95
CA VAL A 129 -8.50 0.55 0.92
C VAL A 129 -9.30 1.80 0.59
N TYR A 130 -10.48 1.64 -0.03
CA TYR A 130 -11.43 2.74 -0.25
C TYR A 130 -12.72 2.53 0.57
N PRO A 131 -12.84 3.15 1.76
CA PRO A 131 -13.96 2.93 2.67
C PRO A 131 -15.25 3.63 2.25
N ASP A 132 -15.17 4.72 1.49
CA ASP A 132 -16.34 5.53 1.12
C ASP A 132 -17.11 4.98 -0.10
N SER A 133 -16.63 3.88 -0.70
CA SER A 133 -17.32 3.22 -1.81
C SER A 133 -18.70 2.71 -1.36
N PRO A 134 -19.77 2.90 -2.16
CA PRO A 134 -21.07 2.27 -1.90
C PRO A 134 -21.03 0.73 -1.99
N LYS A 135 -19.90 0.15 -2.45
CA LYS A 135 -19.67 -1.30 -2.55
C LYS A 135 -18.85 -1.87 -1.38
N ALA A 136 -18.36 -1.02 -0.48
CA ALA A 136 -17.55 -1.40 0.67
C ALA A 136 -18.28 -1.12 1.98
N ASN A 137 -17.73 -1.65 3.07
CA ASN A 137 -18.10 -1.31 4.45
C ASN A 137 -16.90 -1.55 5.37
N ASP A 138 -16.99 -1.07 6.61
CA ASP A 138 -15.92 -1.12 7.61
C ASP A 138 -15.34 -2.53 7.83
N ASP A 139 -16.18 -3.58 7.84
CA ASP A 139 -15.71 -4.97 8.00
C ASP A 139 -14.92 -5.43 6.78
N GLN A 140 -15.40 -5.10 5.57
CA GLN A 140 -14.69 -5.42 4.33
C GLN A 140 -13.34 -4.71 4.27
N CYS A 141 -13.24 -3.45 4.68
CA CYS A 141 -11.97 -2.72 4.73
C CYS A 141 -10.98 -3.39 5.68
N ASN A 142 -11.41 -3.70 6.91
CA ASN A 142 -10.56 -4.41 7.88
C ASN A 142 -10.10 -5.78 7.34
N ARG A 143 -11.02 -6.55 6.75
CA ARG A 143 -10.70 -7.87 6.19
C ARG A 143 -9.80 -7.78 4.95
N ALA A 144 -9.91 -6.72 4.15
CA ALA A 144 -9.02 -6.47 3.02
C ALA A 144 -7.58 -6.25 3.49
N GLN A 145 -7.38 -5.47 4.56
CA GLN A 145 -6.06 -5.29 5.16
C GLN A 145 -5.49 -6.60 5.70
N VAL A 146 -6.30 -7.39 6.41
CA VAL A 146 -5.89 -8.71 6.90
C VAL A 146 -5.52 -9.63 5.72
N ALA A 147 -6.35 -9.70 4.68
CA ALA A 147 -6.09 -10.49 3.49
C ALA A 147 -4.79 -10.07 2.78
N ALA A 148 -4.50 -8.78 2.73
CA ALA A 148 -3.27 -8.27 2.16
C ALA A 148 -2.05 -8.74 2.96
N VAL A 149 -2.08 -8.60 4.28
CA VAL A 149 -0.99 -9.01 5.18
C VAL A 149 -0.78 -10.52 5.15
N THR A 150 -1.84 -11.31 5.31
CA THR A 150 -1.72 -12.77 5.33
C THR A 150 -1.37 -13.33 3.96
N GLY A 151 -1.94 -12.78 2.89
CA GLY A 151 -1.61 -13.17 1.51
C GLY A 151 -0.15 -12.93 1.17
N ALA A 152 0.38 -11.78 1.58
CA ALA A 152 1.79 -11.47 1.44
C ALA A 152 2.71 -12.45 2.20
N MET A 153 2.36 -12.83 3.43
CA MET A 153 3.10 -13.82 4.21
C MET A 153 3.02 -15.21 3.59
N ASP A 154 1.83 -15.62 3.13
CA ASP A 154 1.60 -16.92 2.47
C ASP A 154 2.46 -17.08 1.23
N TRP A 155 2.58 -16.03 0.40
CA TRP A 155 3.45 -16.06 -0.77
C TRP A 155 4.91 -16.31 -0.36
N ILE A 156 5.39 -15.62 0.67
CA ILE A 156 6.77 -15.76 1.17
C ILE A 156 7.00 -17.18 1.71
N LEU A 157 6.06 -17.74 2.47
CA LEU A 157 6.17 -19.10 3.00
C LEU A 157 6.16 -20.16 1.88
N LYS A 158 5.37 -19.96 0.82
CA LYS A 158 5.29 -20.88 -0.34
C LYS A 158 6.51 -20.80 -1.26
N LYS A 159 7.03 -19.60 -1.52
CA LYS A 159 8.12 -19.36 -2.51
C LYS A 159 9.52 -19.25 -1.90
N GLY A 160 9.63 -18.92 -0.61
CA GLY A 160 10.89 -18.76 0.12
C GLY A 160 11.62 -20.06 0.47
N GLY A 161 11.07 -21.21 0.08
CA GLY A 161 11.61 -22.54 0.38
C GLY A 161 11.03 -23.09 1.68
N GLY A 162 10.03 -23.97 1.53
CA GLY A 162 9.57 -24.97 2.50
C GLY A 162 10.03 -24.81 3.95
N LEU A 163 9.54 -23.79 4.65
CA LEU A 163 9.36 -23.95 6.08
C LEU A 163 8.09 -24.78 6.23
N GLU A 164 8.25 -26.10 6.30
CA GLU A 164 7.22 -26.99 6.85
C GLU A 164 6.90 -26.51 8.27
N TYR A 165 5.96 -25.57 8.38
CA TYR A 165 5.32 -25.27 9.64
C TYR A 165 4.26 -26.33 9.88
N VAL A 166 4.67 -27.40 10.56
CA VAL A 166 3.74 -28.31 11.22
C VAL A 166 3.25 -27.56 12.46
N TRP A 167 1.98 -27.15 12.44
CA TRP A 167 1.32 -26.73 13.68
C TRP A 167 1.19 -27.98 14.57
N ALA A 168 1.93 -27.99 15.68
CA ALA A 168 1.73 -28.94 16.77
C ALA A 168 0.60 -28.46 17.69
#